data_AF-A0A1F9TEC5-F1
#
_entry.id   AF-A0A1F9TEC5-F1
#
_cell.length_a   1.000
_cell.length_b   1.000
_cell.length_c   1.000
_cell.angle_alpha   90.00
_cell.angle_beta   90.00
_cell.angle_gamma   90.00
#
_symmetry.space_group_name_H-M   'P 1'
#
loop_
_entity.id
_entity.type
_entity.pdbx_description
1 polymer ?
#
loop_
_entity_poly.entity_id
_entity_poly.type
_entity_poly.pdbx_seq_one_letter_code
_entity_poly.pdbx_strand_id
1 'polypeptide(L)'
;MIFDNCSGIVKKLSAYMDGELGPGDRSAVERHLAACASCAEELRRFAAADAALRALPVLEPPPFFAAKVTAAARTLNEYHGPFRRFLLFPVPAAAALTAFIIFNIFTFAFNINALENGPRRELARKVVTQLARPASLLNPVAVARLCGECSKYMCLCMHEAGKAALCPCKDCDMKKAAGAAAPAENTEEHHVD
;
A
#
# COMPACT_ATOMS: atom_id res chain seq x y z
N MET A 1 57.58 7.31 -22.06
CA MET A 1 56.77 8.54 -22.26
C MET A 1 56.38 8.55 -23.72
N ILE A 2 55.10 8.30 -24.03
CA ILE A 2 54.62 8.19 -25.41
C ILE A 2 54.26 9.61 -25.84
N PHE A 3 55.05 10.19 -26.74
CA PHE A 3 54.66 11.39 -27.46
C PHE A 3 53.46 11.01 -28.32
N ASP A 4 52.27 11.54 -28.01
CA ASP A 4 51.12 11.45 -28.90
C ASP A 4 51.56 11.95 -30.28
N ASN A 5 51.39 11.10 -31.29
CA ASN A 5 51.80 11.41 -32.65
C ASN A 5 50.94 12.54 -33.24
N CYS A 6 51.45 13.21 -34.28
CA CYS A 6 50.75 14.34 -34.89
C CYS A 6 49.33 13.97 -35.35
N SER A 7 49.12 12.75 -35.87
CA SER A 7 47.80 12.29 -36.31
C SER A 7 46.78 12.18 -35.17
N GLY A 8 47.21 11.78 -33.97
CA GLY A 8 46.34 11.70 -32.80
C GLY A 8 45.98 13.07 -32.27
N ILE A 9 46.93 14.00 -32.31
CA ILE A 9 46.71 15.39 -31.88
C ILE A 9 45.77 16.13 -32.83
N VAL A 10 45.97 16.01 -34.15
CA VAL A 10 45.11 16.66 -35.15
C VAL A 10 43.64 16.26 -34.97
N LYS A 11 43.36 14.98 -34.67
CA LYS A 11 42.00 14.49 -34.39
C LYS A 11 41.37 15.11 -33.13
N LYS A 12 42.19 15.54 -32.17
CA LYS A 12 41.75 16.14 -30.91
C LYS A 12 41.63 17.67 -30.97
N LEU A 13 42.05 18.34 -32.05
CA LEU A 13 42.06 19.80 -32.13
C LEU A 13 40.66 20.44 -32.11
N SER A 14 39.66 19.84 -32.76
CA SER A 14 38.27 20.37 -32.71
C SER A 14 37.73 20.34 -31.28
N ALA A 15 37.78 19.17 -30.64
CA ALA A 15 37.33 19.02 -29.26
C ALA A 15 38.17 19.85 -28.26
N TYR A 16 39.44 20.11 -28.56
CA TYR A 16 40.26 21.07 -27.81
C TYR A 16 39.72 22.51 -27.94
N MET A 17 39.37 22.96 -29.15
CA MET A 17 38.80 24.29 -29.39
C MET A 17 37.42 24.46 -28.74
N ASP A 18 36.61 23.40 -28.76
CA ASP A 18 35.27 23.38 -28.17
C ASP A 18 35.29 23.26 -26.63
N GLY A 19 36.44 22.93 -26.04
CA GLY A 19 36.59 22.75 -24.59
C GLY A 19 36.08 21.40 -24.06
N GLU A 20 35.83 20.44 -24.96
CA GLU A 20 35.26 19.11 -24.68
C GLU A 20 36.29 18.07 -24.23
N LEU A 21 37.57 18.46 -24.16
CA LEU A 21 38.67 17.59 -23.78
C LEU A 21 38.83 17.49 -22.26
N GLY A 22 38.96 16.27 -21.75
CA GLY A 22 39.36 16.03 -20.36
C GLY A 22 40.75 16.58 -20.04
N PRO A 23 41.07 16.81 -18.75
CA PRO A 23 42.30 17.52 -18.34
C PRO A 23 43.59 16.82 -18.79
N GLY A 24 43.62 15.48 -18.82
CA GLY A 24 44.78 14.72 -19.27
C GLY A 24 45.05 14.88 -20.78
N ASP A 25 44.01 14.75 -21.60
CA ASP A 25 44.10 14.92 -23.04
C ASP A 25 44.40 16.37 -23.43
N ARG A 26 43.81 17.33 -22.72
CA ARG A 26 44.10 18.75 -22.90
C ARG A 26 45.59 19.05 -22.67
N SER A 27 46.15 18.59 -21.55
CA SER A 27 47.58 18.77 -21.27
C SER A 27 48.49 18.08 -22.28
N ALA A 28 48.08 16.92 -22.82
CA ALA A 28 48.81 16.25 -23.88
C ALA A 28 48.82 17.06 -25.19
N VAL A 29 47.66 17.62 -25.58
CA VAL A 29 47.54 18.51 -26.74
C VAL A 29 48.36 19.78 -26.56
N GLU A 30 48.26 20.47 -25.43
CA GLU A 30 49.01 21.70 -25.13
C GLU A 30 50.53 21.46 -25.20
N ARG A 31 51.03 20.37 -24.60
CA ARG A 31 52.45 20.00 -24.70
C ARG A 31 52.89 19.72 -26.13
N HIS A 32 52.07 19.05 -26.92
CA HIS A 32 52.42 18.75 -28.31
C HIS A 32 52.41 20.01 -29.18
N LEU A 33 51.43 20.89 -29.01
CA LEU A 33 51.35 22.17 -29.72
C LEU A 33 52.55 23.07 -29.43
N ALA A 34 53.09 23.03 -28.20
CA ALA A 34 54.31 23.75 -27.85
C ALA A 34 55.58 23.20 -28.54
N ALA A 35 55.58 21.90 -28.87
CA ALA A 35 56.75 21.21 -29.45
C ALA A 35 56.67 21.03 -30.97
N CYS A 36 55.48 21.11 -31.58
CA CYS A 36 55.24 20.76 -32.98
C CYS A 36 54.62 21.93 -33.76
N ALA A 37 55.45 22.60 -34.57
CA ALA A 37 55.03 23.77 -35.35
C ALA A 37 53.93 23.43 -36.38
N SER A 38 53.94 22.23 -36.98
CA SER A 38 52.91 21.84 -37.97
C SER A 38 51.54 21.68 -37.33
N CYS A 39 51.46 21.11 -36.13
CA CYS A 39 50.19 20.97 -35.41
C CYS A 39 49.69 22.31 -34.86
N ALA A 40 50.60 23.20 -34.45
CA ALA A 40 50.25 24.57 -34.08
C ALA A 40 49.67 25.35 -35.26
N GLU A 41 50.23 25.17 -36.47
CA GLU A 41 49.71 25.79 -37.68
C GLU A 41 48.33 25.25 -38.08
N GLU A 42 48.11 23.94 -37.93
CA GLU A 42 46.79 23.35 -38.18
C GLU A 42 45.73 23.89 -37.22
N LEU A 43 46.07 24.08 -35.94
CA LEU A 43 45.18 24.75 -34.99
C LEU A 43 44.86 26.20 -35.40
N ARG A 44 45.85 26.95 -35.93
CA ARG A 44 45.61 28.31 -36.44
C ARG A 44 44.63 28.31 -37.62
N ARG A 45 44.72 27.34 -38.52
CA ARG A 45 43.78 27.20 -39.64
C ARG A 45 42.35 26.95 -39.16
N PHE A 46 42.18 26.09 -38.17
CA PHE A 46 40.86 25.84 -37.57
C PHE A 46 40.33 27.09 -36.88
N ALA A 47 41.16 27.80 -36.12
CA ALA A 47 40.79 29.06 -35.48
C ALA A 47 40.41 30.15 -36.49
N ALA A 48 41.12 30.24 -37.62
CA ALA A 48 40.80 31.17 -38.69
C ALA A 48 39.46 30.85 -39.37
N ALA A 49 39.16 29.55 -39.58
CA ALA A 49 37.88 29.12 -40.12
C ALA A 49 36.72 29.43 -39.15
N ASP A 50 36.87 29.14 -37.86
CA ASP A 50 35.87 29.48 -36.83
C ASP A 50 35.64 31.00 -36.76
N ALA A 51 36.72 31.80 -36.79
CA ALA A 51 36.61 33.26 -36.82
C ALA A 51 35.86 33.77 -38.06
N ALA A 52 36.12 33.20 -39.24
CA ALA A 52 35.41 33.55 -40.47
C ALA A 52 33.92 33.20 -40.41
N LEU A 53 33.57 32.06 -39.81
CA LEU A 53 32.17 31.67 -39.60
C LEU A 53 31.46 32.59 -38.60
N ARG A 54 32.13 32.98 -37.51
CA ARG A 54 31.57 33.92 -36.51
C ARG A 54 31.39 35.33 -37.05
N ALA A 55 32.16 35.70 -38.07
CA ALA A 55 32.04 36.99 -38.74
C ALA A 55 30.82 37.07 -39.69
N LEU A 56 30.14 35.95 -39.96
CA LEU A 56 28.93 35.96 -40.77
C LEU A 56 27.83 36.78 -40.09
N PRO A 57 27.05 37.57 -40.87
CA PRO A 57 25.94 38.32 -40.31
C PRO A 57 24.90 37.38 -39.71
N VAL A 58 24.36 37.77 -38.55
CA VAL A 58 23.21 37.06 -37.96
C VAL A 58 22.00 37.32 -38.85
N LEU A 59 21.47 36.27 -39.47
CA LEU A 59 20.23 36.35 -40.24
C LEU A 59 19.03 36.32 -39.28
N GLU A 60 18.16 37.33 -39.39
CA GLU A 60 16.88 37.28 -38.72
C GLU A 60 15.97 36.22 -39.37
N PRO A 61 15.29 35.38 -38.57
CA PRO A 61 14.34 34.42 -39.10
C PRO A 61 13.15 35.14 -39.74
N PRO A 62 12.52 34.56 -40.77
CA PRO A 62 11.36 35.18 -41.40
C PRO A 62 10.17 35.29 -40.43
N PRO A 63 9.22 36.22 -40.68
CA PRO A 63 8.00 36.32 -39.89
C PRO A 63 7.30 34.96 -39.74
N PHE A 64 6.76 34.71 -38.55
CA PHE A 64 6.06 33.46 -38.18
C PHE A 64 6.93 32.18 -38.18
N PHE A 65 8.26 32.27 -38.30
CA PHE A 65 9.14 31.09 -38.22
C PHE A 65 8.94 30.29 -36.92
N ALA A 66 8.89 30.97 -35.77
CA ALA A 66 8.65 30.32 -34.47
C ALA A 66 7.30 29.58 -34.44
N ALA A 67 6.25 30.17 -35.00
CA ALA A 67 4.93 29.53 -35.09
C ALA A 67 4.96 28.29 -36.00
N LYS A 68 5.67 28.35 -37.14
CA LYS A 68 5.84 27.20 -38.04
C LYS A 68 6.63 26.07 -37.38
N VAL A 69 7.75 26.39 -36.72
CA VAL A 69 8.59 25.40 -36.04
C VAL A 69 7.84 24.75 -34.88
N THR A 70 7.13 25.53 -34.07
CA THR A 70 6.34 24.98 -32.95
C THR A 70 5.17 24.12 -33.42
N ALA A 71 4.48 24.51 -34.50
CA ALA A 71 3.45 23.67 -35.11
C ALA A 71 4.03 22.34 -35.62
N ALA A 72 5.16 22.37 -36.33
CA ALA A 72 5.83 21.17 -36.82
C ALA A 72 6.40 20.30 -35.68
N ALA A 73 6.92 20.91 -34.61
CA ALA A 73 7.40 20.17 -33.45
C ALA A 73 6.25 19.45 -32.73
N ARG A 74 5.05 20.06 -32.66
CA ARG A 74 3.87 19.42 -32.08
C ARG A 74 3.42 18.20 -32.86
N THR A 75 3.44 18.24 -34.20
CA THR A 75 3.04 17.06 -35.01
C THR A 75 4.02 15.91 -34.84
N LEU A 76 5.31 16.18 -34.70
CA LEU A 76 6.32 15.16 -34.38
C LEU A 76 6.22 14.65 -32.94
N ASN A 77 5.82 15.52 -32.02
CA ASN A 77 5.65 15.21 -30.61
C ASN A 77 4.23 14.76 -30.25
N GLU A 78 3.38 14.48 -31.24
CA GLU A 78 2.16 13.70 -31.00
C GLU A 78 2.56 12.23 -30.76
N TYR A 79 3.24 12.00 -29.63
CA TYR A 79 3.34 10.68 -29.04
C TYR A 79 1.98 10.35 -28.45
N HIS A 80 1.03 9.98 -29.33
CA HIS A 80 -0.19 9.28 -28.96
C HIS A 80 0.18 7.87 -28.50
N GLY A 81 0.83 7.78 -27.34
CA GLY A 81 1.13 6.51 -26.72
C GLY A 81 -0.15 5.70 -26.50
N PRO A 82 -0.07 4.36 -26.54
CA PRO A 82 -1.23 3.49 -26.32
C PRO A 82 -1.91 3.76 -24.96
N PHE A 83 -1.22 4.43 -24.04
CA PHE A 83 -1.67 4.79 -22.71
C PHE A 83 -2.94 5.67 -22.69
N ARG A 84 -3.11 6.64 -23.62
CA ARG A 84 -4.33 7.48 -23.65
C ARG A 84 -5.57 6.70 -24.11
N ARG A 85 -5.38 5.72 -25.00
CA ARG A 85 -6.43 4.79 -25.45
C ARG A 85 -6.72 3.72 -24.39
N PHE A 86 -5.68 3.26 -23.68
CA PHE A 86 -5.77 2.32 -22.58
C PHE A 86 -6.37 2.92 -21.30
N LEU A 87 -6.35 4.25 -21.11
CA LEU A 87 -7.02 4.89 -19.98
C LEU A 87 -8.52 5.15 -20.23
N LEU A 88 -8.94 5.26 -21.49
CA LEU A 88 -10.33 5.59 -21.83
C LEU A 88 -11.22 4.35 -21.99
N PHE A 89 -10.65 3.19 -22.34
CA PHE A 89 -11.42 1.98 -22.68
C PHE A 89 -11.74 1.02 -21.51
N PRO A 90 -10.88 0.81 -20.49
CA PRO A 90 -11.15 -0.16 -19.42
C PRO A 90 -11.62 0.47 -18.08
N VAL A 91 -11.52 1.79 -17.90
CA VAL A 91 -11.85 2.46 -16.63
C VAL A 91 -13.31 2.28 -16.17
N PRO A 92 -14.35 2.36 -17.03
CA PRO A 92 -15.72 2.17 -16.55
C PRO A 92 -16.00 0.70 -16.15
N ALA A 93 -15.41 -0.27 -16.85
CA ALA A 93 -15.58 -1.69 -16.54
C ALA A 93 -14.84 -2.10 -15.27
N ALA A 94 -13.64 -1.55 -15.05
CA ALA A 94 -12.87 -1.78 -13.83
C ALA A 94 -13.59 -1.21 -12.60
N ALA A 95 -14.12 0.02 -12.67
CA ALA A 95 -14.83 0.63 -11.55
C ALA A 95 -16.07 -0.18 -11.12
N ALA A 96 -16.82 -0.73 -12.07
CA ALA A 96 -17.98 -1.57 -11.79
C ALA A 96 -17.59 -2.88 -11.07
N LEU A 97 -16.50 -3.53 -11.52
CA LEU A 97 -15.99 -4.74 -10.87
C LEU A 97 -15.53 -4.45 -9.42
N THR A 98 -14.80 -3.35 -9.22
CA THR A 98 -14.31 -2.97 -7.89
C THR A 98 -15.47 -2.65 -6.94
N ALA A 99 -16.48 -1.92 -7.40
CA ALA A 99 -17.69 -1.65 -6.61
C ALA A 99 -18.45 -2.93 -6.25
N PHE A 100 -18.57 -3.87 -7.20
CA PHE A 100 -19.21 -5.17 -6.95
C PHE A 100 -18.45 -6.00 -5.93
N ILE A 101 -17.12 -6.05 -6.00
CA ILE A 101 -16.28 -6.76 -5.03
C ILE A 101 -16.41 -6.13 -3.64
N ILE A 102 -16.34 -4.80 -3.53
CA ILE A 102 -16.51 -4.08 -2.25
C ILE A 102 -17.89 -4.35 -1.67
N PHE A 103 -18.95 -4.31 -2.48
CA PHE A 103 -20.31 -4.60 -2.04
C PHE A 103 -20.43 -6.02 -1.48
N ASN A 104 -19.91 -7.03 -2.19
CA ASN A 104 -19.93 -8.42 -1.73
C ASN A 104 -19.12 -8.60 -0.43
N ILE A 105 -17.93 -8.00 -0.34
CA ILE A 105 -17.11 -8.02 0.89
C ILE A 105 -17.86 -7.35 2.04
N PHE A 106 -18.51 -6.22 1.81
CA PHE A 106 -19.27 -5.51 2.83
C PHE A 106 -20.49 -6.32 3.29
N THR A 107 -21.26 -6.89 2.37
CA THR A 107 -22.39 -7.78 2.69
C THR A 107 -21.92 -9.01 3.44
N PHE A 108 -20.81 -9.63 3.03
CA PHE A 108 -20.24 -10.77 3.72
C PHE A 108 -19.75 -10.39 5.13
N ALA A 109 -18.99 -9.32 5.28
CA ALA A 109 -18.53 -8.80 6.56
C ALA A 109 -19.71 -8.44 7.47
N PHE A 110 -20.76 -7.83 6.93
CA PHE A 110 -21.99 -7.50 7.66
C PHE A 110 -22.74 -8.76 8.10
N ASN A 111 -22.86 -9.78 7.25
CA ASN A 111 -23.47 -11.06 7.62
C ASN A 111 -22.66 -11.81 8.68
N ILE A 112 -21.32 -11.83 8.56
CA ILE A 112 -20.45 -12.41 9.58
C ILE A 112 -20.57 -11.64 10.89
N ASN A 113 -20.59 -10.31 10.86
CA ASN A 113 -20.77 -9.47 12.05
C ASN A 113 -22.17 -9.65 12.65
N ALA A 114 -23.21 -9.83 11.83
CA ALA A 114 -24.56 -10.17 12.28
C ALA A 114 -24.62 -11.57 12.94
N LEU A 115 -23.85 -12.53 12.46
CA LEU A 115 -23.67 -13.84 13.12
C LEU A 115 -22.83 -13.73 14.41
N GLU A 116 -21.87 -12.80 14.46
CA GLU A 116 -20.99 -12.58 15.60
C GLU A 116 -21.64 -11.77 16.74
N ASN A 117 -22.69 -11.01 16.44
CA ASN A 117 -23.51 -10.28 17.42
C ASN A 117 -24.57 -11.15 18.12
N GLY A 118 -24.56 -12.46 17.91
CA GLY A 118 -25.38 -13.40 18.68
C GLY A 118 -24.90 -13.58 20.14
N PRO A 119 -25.78 -14.03 21.05
CA PRO A 119 -25.50 -14.23 22.49
C PRO A 119 -24.34 -15.21 22.80
N ARG A 120 -23.79 -15.88 21.77
CA ARG A 120 -22.62 -16.76 21.87
C ARG A 120 -21.31 -16.02 22.16
N ARG A 121 -21.18 -14.72 21.87
CA ARG A 121 -19.97 -13.94 22.21
C ARG A 121 -19.84 -13.73 23.72
N GLU A 122 -20.96 -13.59 24.43
CA GLU A 122 -20.96 -13.48 25.88
C GLU A 122 -20.61 -14.82 26.55
N LEU A 123 -21.12 -15.93 25.99
CA LEU A 123 -20.78 -17.27 26.46
C LEU A 123 -19.31 -17.62 26.16
N ALA A 124 -18.82 -17.35 24.95
CA ALA A 124 -17.44 -17.60 24.56
C ALA A 124 -16.46 -16.71 25.34
N ARG A 125 -16.79 -15.43 25.59
CA ARG A 125 -15.97 -14.55 26.43
C ARG A 125 -15.94 -15.03 27.88
N LYS A 126 -17.05 -15.47 28.46
CA LYS A 126 -17.11 -16.01 29.84
C LYS A 126 -16.32 -17.33 29.98
N VAL A 127 -16.34 -18.19 28.96
CA VAL A 127 -15.61 -19.46 28.94
C VAL A 127 -14.10 -19.24 28.74
N VAL A 128 -13.71 -18.34 27.82
CA VAL A 128 -12.30 -18.04 27.55
C VAL A 128 -11.64 -17.28 28.70
N THR A 129 -12.32 -16.34 29.36
CA THR A 129 -11.73 -15.65 30.53
C THR A 129 -11.56 -16.55 31.76
N GLN A 130 -12.37 -17.59 31.87
CA GLN A 130 -12.25 -18.62 32.91
C GLN A 130 -11.09 -19.60 32.60
N LEU A 131 -10.89 -19.97 31.34
CA LEU A 131 -9.84 -20.93 30.93
C LEU A 131 -8.47 -20.31 30.63
N ALA A 132 -8.40 -19.00 30.32
CA ALA A 132 -7.17 -18.33 29.90
C ALA A 132 -6.32 -17.78 31.05
N ARG A 133 -6.57 -18.14 32.33
CA ARG A 133 -5.58 -17.89 33.41
C ARG A 133 -4.60 -19.08 33.47
N PRO A 134 -3.36 -18.97 32.97
CA PRO A 134 -2.48 -20.11 32.75
C PRO A 134 -1.74 -20.57 34.02
N ALA A 135 -2.22 -20.23 35.23
CA ALA A 135 -1.45 -20.42 36.46
C ALA A 135 -2.12 -21.28 37.55
N SER A 136 -3.19 -22.04 37.26
CA SER A 136 -3.99 -22.65 38.34
C SER A 136 -4.50 -24.06 38.14
N LEU A 137 -3.89 -24.88 37.27
CA LEU A 137 -4.18 -26.32 37.25
C LEU A 137 -3.34 -27.12 38.27
N LEU A 138 -2.26 -26.54 38.80
CA LEU A 138 -1.41 -27.14 39.84
C LEU A 138 -1.73 -26.64 41.26
N ASN A 139 -2.68 -25.71 41.42
CA ASN A 139 -3.06 -25.20 42.73
C ASN A 139 -4.29 -25.95 43.27
N PRO A 140 -4.16 -26.80 44.30
CA PRO A 140 -5.28 -27.57 44.84
C PRO A 140 -6.41 -26.68 45.38
N VAL A 141 -6.12 -25.44 45.80
CA VAL A 141 -7.14 -24.46 46.24
C VAL A 141 -7.94 -23.92 45.06
N ALA A 142 -7.32 -23.76 43.88
CA ALA A 142 -8.01 -23.33 42.68
C ALA A 142 -8.91 -24.45 42.12
N VAL A 143 -8.44 -25.69 42.16
CA VAL A 143 -9.23 -26.89 41.79
C VAL A 143 -10.42 -27.07 42.75
N ALA A 144 -10.21 -26.89 44.06
CA ALA A 144 -11.30 -26.96 45.04
C ALA A 144 -12.36 -25.87 44.84
N ARG A 145 -11.96 -24.64 44.48
CA ARG A 145 -12.90 -23.56 44.12
C ARG A 145 -13.65 -23.84 42.82
N LEU A 146 -12.99 -24.41 41.81
CA LEU A 146 -13.62 -24.80 40.56
C LEU A 146 -14.71 -25.85 40.78
N CYS A 147 -14.46 -26.87 41.63
CA CYS A 147 -15.48 -27.85 42.02
C CYS A 147 -16.68 -27.19 42.72
N GLY A 148 -16.43 -26.20 43.59
CA GLY A 148 -17.49 -25.41 44.24
C GLY A 148 -18.37 -24.65 43.25
N GLU A 149 -17.76 -23.93 42.29
CA GLU A 149 -18.50 -23.14 41.29
C GLU A 149 -19.20 -24.03 40.24
N CYS A 150 -18.58 -25.14 39.82
CA CYS A 150 -19.21 -26.11 38.91
C CYS A 150 -20.50 -26.68 39.51
N SER A 151 -20.53 -26.95 40.82
CA SER A 151 -21.75 -27.42 41.50
C SER A 151 -22.88 -26.39 41.44
N LYS A 152 -22.55 -25.10 41.57
CA LYS A 152 -23.52 -23.99 41.52
C LYS A 152 -24.10 -23.81 40.11
N TYR A 153 -23.27 -23.93 39.07
CA TYR A 153 -23.72 -23.87 37.67
C TYR A 153 -24.58 -25.07 37.27
N MET A 154 -24.23 -26.28 37.70
CA MET A 154 -25.05 -27.47 37.45
C MET A 154 -26.43 -27.35 38.11
N CYS A 155 -26.49 -26.81 39.32
CA CYS A 155 -27.77 -26.50 39.97
C CYS A 155 -28.58 -25.45 39.20
N LEU A 156 -27.94 -24.40 38.67
CA LEU A 156 -28.62 -23.36 37.88
C LEU A 156 -29.25 -23.94 36.61
N CYS A 157 -28.48 -24.71 35.83
CA CYS A 157 -28.98 -25.36 34.61
C CYS A 157 -30.12 -26.35 34.90
N MET A 158 -30.05 -27.09 36.00
CA MET A 158 -31.13 -28.03 36.39
C MET A 158 -32.43 -27.31 36.75
N HIS A 159 -32.34 -26.13 37.37
CA HIS A 159 -33.50 -25.28 37.67
C HIS A 159 -34.09 -24.64 36.42
N GLU A 160 -33.26 -24.10 35.52
CA GLU A 160 -33.70 -23.57 34.23
C GLU A 160 -34.36 -24.65 33.36
N ALA A 161 -33.88 -25.89 33.45
CA ALA A 161 -34.47 -27.05 32.77
C ALA A 161 -35.74 -27.61 33.45
N GLY A 162 -36.26 -26.95 34.50
CA GLY A 162 -37.48 -27.36 35.21
C GLY A 162 -37.34 -28.62 36.07
N LYS A 163 -36.12 -29.12 36.30
CA LYS A 163 -35.84 -30.38 37.03
C LYS A 163 -35.48 -30.13 38.51
N ALA A 164 -36.02 -29.07 39.09
CA ALA A 164 -35.76 -28.66 40.48
C ALA A 164 -36.09 -29.76 41.52
N ALA A 165 -37.04 -30.64 41.21
CA ALA A 165 -37.45 -31.74 42.09
C ALA A 165 -36.38 -32.84 42.28
N LEU A 166 -35.44 -32.97 41.33
CA LEU A 166 -34.32 -33.92 41.42
C LEU A 166 -33.07 -33.31 42.07
N CYS A 167 -33.15 -32.05 42.52
CA CYS A 167 -32.04 -31.39 43.17
C CYS A 167 -31.78 -32.02 44.56
N PRO A 168 -30.59 -32.58 44.80
CA PRO A 168 -30.27 -33.23 46.08
C PRO A 168 -30.04 -32.23 47.23
N CYS A 169 -29.94 -30.94 46.92
CA CYS A 169 -29.76 -29.87 47.91
C CYS A 169 -31.10 -29.58 48.63
N LYS A 170 -31.21 -30.01 49.89
CA LYS A 170 -32.43 -29.79 50.70
C LYS A 170 -32.78 -28.31 50.87
N ASP A 171 -31.78 -27.44 51.08
CA ASP A 171 -31.92 -25.99 51.26
C ASP A 171 -31.00 -25.21 50.29
N CYS A 172 -31.45 -25.03 49.05
CA CYS A 172 -30.72 -24.25 48.03
C CYS A 172 -31.30 -22.82 47.95
N ASP A 173 -30.44 -21.79 48.04
CA ASP A 173 -30.85 -20.38 47.93
C ASP A 173 -31.54 -20.04 46.59
N MET A 174 -31.40 -20.89 45.57
CA MET A 174 -32.11 -20.77 44.28
C MET A 174 -33.63 -20.99 44.40
N LYS A 175 -34.12 -21.74 45.41
CA LYS A 175 -35.57 -21.87 45.68
C LYS A 175 -36.18 -20.54 46.19
N LYS A 176 -35.42 -19.72 46.91
CA LYS A 176 -35.90 -18.41 47.41
C LYS A 176 -36.09 -17.41 46.28
N ALA A 177 -35.28 -17.50 45.22
CA ALA A 177 -35.42 -16.64 44.03
C ALA A 177 -36.66 -16.98 43.19
N ALA A 178 -37.02 -18.27 43.09
CA ALA A 178 -38.22 -18.70 42.37
C ALA A 178 -39.54 -18.34 43.10
N GLY A 179 -39.51 -18.20 44.43
CA GLY A 179 -40.68 -17.82 45.24
C GLY A 179 -41.03 -16.32 45.24
N ALA A 180 -40.18 -15.46 44.68
CA ALA A 180 -40.41 -14.01 44.65
C ALA A 180 -41.03 -13.50 43.33
N ALA A 181 -41.25 -14.38 42.36
CA ALA A 181 -41.71 -14.03 41.01
C ALA A 181 -43.02 -14.73 40.62
N ALA A 182 -44.02 -14.74 41.53
CA ALA A 182 -45.39 -15.13 41.19
C ALA A 182 -46.34 -13.95 41.44
N PRO A 183 -46.83 -13.25 40.40
CA PRO A 183 -48.10 -12.54 40.45
C PRO A 183 -49.25 -13.52 40.18
N ALA A 184 -50.33 -13.33 40.93
CA ALA A 184 -51.55 -14.13 40.95
C ALA A 184 -52.20 -14.30 39.57
N GLU A 185 -52.54 -15.55 39.24
CA GLU A 185 -53.44 -15.90 38.14
C GLU A 185 -54.82 -16.17 38.76
N ASN A 186 -55.78 -15.29 38.45
CA ASN A 186 -57.17 -15.42 38.86
C ASN A 186 -57.84 -16.52 38.04
N THR A 187 -58.36 -17.53 38.72
CA THR A 187 -59.30 -18.52 38.19
C THR A 187 -60.73 -17.98 38.21
N GLU A 188 -61.40 -17.99 37.07
CA GLU A 188 -62.86 -18.14 36.91
C GLU A 188 -63.11 -18.56 35.44
N GLU A 189 -63.22 -19.87 35.22
CA GLU A 189 -64.47 -20.57 34.88
C GLU A 189 -64.94 -20.38 33.43
N HIS A 190 -64.73 -21.41 32.60
CA HIS A 190 -65.72 -21.74 31.58
C HIS A 190 -65.91 -23.27 31.52
N HIS A 191 -67.08 -23.68 31.99
CA HIS A 191 -67.65 -25.00 31.87
C HIS A 191 -67.95 -25.35 30.40
N VAL A 192 -67.99 -26.65 30.14
CA VAL A 192 -68.07 -27.35 28.86
C VAL A 192 -69.54 -27.48 28.40
N ASP A 193 -69.70 -27.54 27.06
CA ASP A 193 -70.89 -27.82 26.22
C ASP A 193 -71.85 -26.68 25.85
#